data_AF-A0A959KW00-F1
#
_entry.id   AF-A0A959KW00-F1
#
_cell.length_a   1.000
_cell.length_b   1.000
_cell.length_c   1.000
_cell.angle_alpha   90.00
_cell.angle_beta   90.00
_cell.angle_gamma   90.00
#
_symmetry.space_group_name_H-M   'P 1'
#
loop_
_entity.id
_entity.type
_entity.pdbx_description
1 polymer ?
#
loop_
_entity_poly.entity_id
_entity_poly.type
_entity_poly.pdbx_seq_one_letter_code
_entity_poly.pdbx_strand_id
1 'polypeptide(L)'
;LTSRCEFSLMPMIPCHSFARLDWDEARQPQITMFDYDWLENLVENRQIRIRHERTTDGTIVLTASPEEMQKFLLKYAEEKEAMSETLTLVRTK
;
A
#
# COMPACT_ATOMS: atom_id res chain seq x y z
N LEU A 1 -18.87 -14.31 -11.09
CA LEU A 1 -17.71 -14.71 -10.26
C LEU A 1 -17.07 -13.42 -9.76
N THR A 2 -17.66 -12.88 -8.72
CA THR A 2 -17.20 -11.68 -8.02
C THR A 2 -15.93 -12.07 -7.28
N SER A 3 -14.78 -11.61 -7.75
CA SER A 3 -13.53 -11.71 -6.99
C SER A 3 -13.74 -10.96 -5.69
N ARG A 4 -14.08 -11.71 -4.64
CA ARG A 4 -14.07 -11.25 -3.26
C ARG A 4 -12.62 -10.91 -2.97
N CYS A 5 -12.30 -9.62 -3.00
CA CYS A 5 -11.18 -9.11 -2.23
C CYS A 5 -11.54 -9.41 -0.77
N GLU A 6 -11.02 -10.51 -0.23
CA GLU A 6 -11.27 -10.95 1.16
C GLU A 6 -10.52 -10.08 2.18
N PHE A 7 -9.77 -9.08 1.69
CA PHE A 7 -9.10 -8.09 2.49
C PHE A 7 -9.85 -6.75 2.38
N SER A 8 -10.33 -6.23 3.50
CA SER A 8 -11.00 -4.93 3.57
C SER A 8 -10.06 -3.85 3.04
N LEU A 9 -10.37 -3.29 1.86
CA LEU A 9 -9.71 -2.09 1.34
C LEU A 9 -9.86 -0.88 2.29
N MET A 10 -10.72 -0.99 3.31
CA MET A 10 -10.95 0.05 4.30
C MET A 10 -10.06 -0.18 5.53
N PRO A 11 -9.20 0.79 5.89
CA PRO A 11 -8.45 0.72 7.12
C PRO A 11 -9.39 0.73 8.33
N MET A 12 -9.03 -0.02 9.37
CA MET A 12 -9.78 -0.10 10.64
C MET A 12 -9.69 1.19 11.48
N ILE A 13 -8.84 2.13 11.05
CA ILE A 13 -8.61 3.45 11.64
C ILE A 13 -8.84 4.53 10.57
N PRO A 14 -9.20 5.77 10.94
CA PRO A 14 -9.36 6.87 10.00
C PRO A 14 -8.00 7.31 9.42
N CYS A 15 -7.54 6.60 8.39
CA CYS A 15 -6.32 6.91 7.66
C CYS A 15 -6.54 6.77 6.14
N HIS A 16 -5.51 7.11 5.37
CA HIS A 16 -5.51 6.93 3.92
C HIS A 16 -4.69 5.68 3.57
N SER A 17 -5.23 4.87 2.66
CA SER A 17 -4.49 3.79 2.02
C SER A 17 -3.92 4.29 0.69
N PHE A 18 -2.75 3.79 0.33
CA PHE A 18 -2.11 4.09 -0.95
C PHE A 18 -1.94 2.80 -1.75
N ALA A 19 -2.08 2.91 -3.07
CA ALA A 19 -1.92 1.82 -4.00
C ALA A 19 -1.33 2.35 -5.31
N ARG A 20 -0.64 1.48 -6.05
CA ARG A 20 -0.16 1.76 -7.39
C ARG A 20 -1.26 1.44 -8.40
N LEU A 21 -1.38 2.28 -9.43
CA LEU A 21 -2.32 2.09 -10.53
C LEU A 21 -1.54 1.95 -11.82
N ASP A 22 -1.66 0.80 -12.47
CA ASP A 22 -0.98 0.48 -13.73
C ASP A 22 -1.95 -0.07 -14.76
N TRP A 23 -1.43 -0.33 -15.96
CA TRP A 23 -2.12 -1.03 -17.03
C TRP A 23 -1.32 -2.28 -17.41
N ASP A 24 -2.02 -3.40 -17.57
CA ASP A 24 -1.40 -4.61 -18.11
C ASP A 24 -1.20 -4.56 -19.63
N GLU A 25 -0.60 -5.62 -20.19
CA GLU A 25 -0.37 -5.76 -21.63
C GLU A 25 -1.67 -5.69 -22.46
N ALA A 26 -2.80 -6.08 -21.86
CA ALA A 26 -4.14 -6.02 -22.46
C ALA A 26 -4.84 -4.66 -22.22
N ARG A 27 -4.13 -3.68 -21.64
CA ARG A 27 -4.62 -2.34 -21.26
C ARG A 27 -5.76 -2.37 -20.25
N GLN A 28 -5.80 -3.37 -19.38
CA GLN A 28 -6.72 -3.43 -18.25
C GLN A 28 -6.10 -2.71 -17.04
N PRO A 29 -6.85 -1.82 -16.36
CA PRO A 29 -6.36 -1.15 -15.18
C PRO A 29 -6.16 -2.14 -14.03
N GLN A 30 -5.00 -2.05 -13.37
CA GLN A 30 -4.61 -2.86 -12.23
C GLN A 30 -4.29 -1.97 -11.04
N ILE A 31 -4.86 -2.30 -9.88
CA ILE A 31 -4.51 -1.68 -8.60
C ILE A 31 -3.63 -2.66 -7.84
N THR A 32 -2.43 -2.24 -7.46
CA THR A 32 -1.52 -3.03 -6.62
C THR A 32 -1.35 -2.36 -5.27
N MET A 33 -1.65 -3.09 -4.20
CA MET A 33 -1.55 -2.57 -2.84
C MET A 33 -0.10 -2.57 -2.34
N PHE A 34 0.24 -1.64 -1.46
CA PHE A 34 1.50 -1.69 -0.73
C PHE A 34 1.52 -2.89 0.24
N ASP A 35 2.67 -3.54 0.35
CA ASP A 35 2.89 -4.65 1.25
C ASP A 35 3.17 -4.15 2.68
N TYR A 36 2.30 -4.52 3.62
CA TYR A 36 2.42 -4.11 5.02
C TYR A 36 3.61 -4.80 5.72
N ASP A 37 3.81 -6.10 5.50
CA ASP A 37 4.86 -6.87 6.17
C ASP A 37 6.24 -6.38 5.72
N TRP A 38 6.38 -6.05 4.44
CA TRP A 38 7.57 -5.40 3.88
C TRP A 38 7.83 -4.04 4.54
N LEU A 39 6.79 -3.21 4.67
CA LEU A 39 6.90 -1.89 5.32
C LEU A 39 7.31 -2.04 6.79
N GLU A 40 6.66 -2.94 7.51
CA GLU A 40 6.96 -3.23 8.91
C GLU A 40 8.42 -3.68 9.07
N ASN A 41 8.90 -4.59 8.22
CA ASN A 41 10.28 -5.03 8.21
C ASN A 41 11.28 -3.88 8.00
N LEU A 42 10.98 -2.92 7.11
CA LEU A 42 11.84 -1.75 6.92
C LEU A 42 11.91 -0.86 8.16
N VAL A 43 10.79 -0.69 8.86
CA VAL A 43 10.70 0.11 10.08
C VAL A 43 11.43 -0.58 11.23
N GLU A 44 11.15 -1.87 11.49
CA GLU A 44 11.76 -2.63 12.59
C GLU A 44 13.28 -2.73 12.44
N ASN A 45 13.77 -2.97 11.21
CA ASN A 45 15.20 -3.06 10.94
C ASN A 45 15.89 -1.69 10.77
N ARG A 46 15.17 -0.59 11.04
CA ARG A 46 15.68 0.80 10.96
C ARG A 46 16.25 1.16 9.59
N GLN A 47 15.75 0.54 8.53
CA GLN A 47 16.20 0.75 7.16
C GLN A 47 15.61 2.03 6.56
N ILE A 48 14.49 2.50 7.11
CA ILE A 48 13.87 3.78 6.76
C ILE A 48 13.72 4.68 7.98
N ARG A 49 13.75 5.99 7.73
CA ARG A 49 13.49 7.03 8.73
C ARG A 49 12.30 7.86 8.29
N ILE A 50 11.12 7.24 8.35
CA ILE A 50 9.84 7.91 8.11
C ILE A 50 9.10 8.06 9.43
N ARG A 51 8.41 9.18 9.63
CA ARG A 51 7.60 9.38 10.84
C ARG A 51 6.45 8.36 10.85
N HIS A 52 6.33 7.64 11.95
CA HIS A 52 5.32 6.63 12.17
C HIS A 52 4.97 6.57 13.66
N GLU A 53 3.81 6.00 13.96
CA GLU A 53 3.36 5.69 15.31
C GLU A 53 2.94 4.23 15.38
N ARG A 54 2.98 3.63 16.56
CA ARG A 54 2.40 2.31 16.83
C ARG A 54 1.07 2.46 17.53
N THR A 55 0.05 1.79 17.05
CA THR A 55 -1.26 1.69 17.72
C THR A 55 -1.17 0.76 18.94
N THR A 56 -2.24 0.69 19.74
CA THR A 56 -2.29 -0.13 20.95
C THR A 56 -2.11 -1.63 20.68
N ASP A 57 -2.54 -2.09 19.52
CA ASP A 57 -2.36 -3.46 19.00
C ASP A 57 -1.02 -3.68 18.27
N GLY A 58 -0.16 -2.65 18.21
CA GLY A 58 1.19 -2.74 17.65
C GLY A 58 1.30 -2.46 16.16
N THR A 59 0.19 -2.21 15.46
CA THR A 59 0.18 -1.85 14.03
C THR A 59 0.92 -0.54 13.79
N ILE A 60 1.75 -0.53 12.75
CA ILE A 60 2.49 0.66 12.33
C ILE A 60 1.60 1.54 11.45
N VAL A 61 1.50 2.81 11.81
CA VAL A 61 0.77 3.82 11.04
C VAL A 61 1.74 4.94 10.66
N LEU A 62 1.89 5.19 9.36
CA LEU A 62 2.73 6.27 8.87
C LEU A 62 2.07 7.63 9.14
N THR A 63 2.83 8.56 9.73
CA THR A 63 2.37 9.90 10.15
C THR A 63 3.27 11.02 9.61
N ALA A 64 4.04 10.71 8.57
CA ALA A 64 4.87 11.67 7.86
C ALA A 64 4.06 12.81 7.22
N SER A 65 4.74 13.92 6.94
CA SER A 65 4.12 15.03 6.20
C SER A 65 3.69 14.58 4.80
N PRO A 66 2.70 15.24 4.16
CA PRO A 66 2.27 14.87 2.81
C PRO A 66 3.42 14.85 1.80
N GLU A 67 4.36 15.79 1.88
CA GLU A 67 5.52 15.85 0.98
C GLU A 67 6.47 14.65 1.18
N GLU A 68 6.77 14.31 2.43
CA GLU A 68 7.62 13.16 2.77
C GLU A 68 6.94 11.84 2.39
N MET A 69 5.64 11.72 2.63
CA MET A 69 4.83 10.56 2.23
C MET A 69 4.86 10.36 0.72
N GLN A 70 4.65 11.41 -0.07
CA GLN A 70 4.71 11.31 -1.54
C GLN A 70 6.08 10.87 -2.02
N LYS A 71 7.16 11.43 -1.45
CA LYS A 71 8.55 11.01 -1.79
C LYS A 71 8.79 9.55 -1.43
N PHE A 72 8.31 9.12 -0.27
CA PHE A 72 8.42 7.73 0.18
C PHE A 72 7.70 6.78 -0.78
N LEU A 73 6.44 7.07 -1.10
CA LEU A 73 5.64 6.23 -2.01
C LEU A 73 6.28 6.16 -3.40
N LEU A 74 6.70 7.29 -3.97
CA LEU A 74 7.36 7.32 -5.28
C LEU A 74 8.71 6.59 -5.29
N LYS A 75 9.46 6.64 -4.20
CA LYS A 75 10.75 5.95 -4.07
C LYS A 75 10.59 4.43 -4.19
N TYR A 76 9.51 3.87 -3.64
CA TYR A 76 9.26 2.43 -3.57
C TYR A 76 8.16 1.95 -4.51
N ALA A 77 7.57 2.84 -5.32
CA ALA A 77 6.49 2.49 -6.25
C ALA A 77 6.90 1.42 -7.27
N GLU A 78 8.16 1.38 -7.67
CA GLU A 78 8.69 0.39 -8.63
C GLU A 78 9.33 -0.83 -7.95
N GLU A 79 9.41 -0.83 -6.62
CA GLU A 79 10.01 -1.94 -5.87
C GLU A 79 9.00 -3.10 -5.80
N LYS A 80 9.34 -4.22 -6.42
CA LYS A 80 8.41 -5.35 -6.53
C LYS A 80 8.06 -5.93 -5.16
N GLU A 81 9.01 -5.92 -4.23
CA GLU A 81 8.80 -6.42 -2.86
C GLU A 81 7.93 -5.47 -2.01
N ALA A 82 7.82 -4.20 -2.40
CA ALA A 82 6.95 -3.23 -1.74
C ALA A 82 5.47 -3.38 -2.13
N MET A 83 5.17 -4.31 -3.05
CA MET A 83 3.88 -4.47 -3.70
C MET A 83 3.34 -5.87 -3.44
N SER A 84 2.10 -5.98 -2.96
CA SER A 84 1.48 -7.24 -2.57
C SER A 84 0.44 -7.72 -3.59
N GLU A 85 -0.83 -7.56 -3.26
CA GLU A 85 -1.96 -8.04 -4.05
C GLU A 85 -2.27 -7.09 -5.20
N THR A 86 -2.46 -7.66 -6.39
CA THR A 86 -2.88 -6.93 -7.59
C THR A 86 -4.32 -7.29 -7.95
N LEU A 87 -5.17 -6.27 -8.01
CA LEU A 87 -6.56 -6.35 -8.43
C LEU A 87 -6.71 -5.80 -9.85
N THR A 88 -7.05 -6.66 -10.80
CA THR A 88 -7.45 -6.24 -12.14
C THR A 88 -8.88 -5.74 -12.13
N LEU A 89 -9.10 -4.49 -12.52
CA LEU A 89 -10.42 -3.88 -12.57
C LEU A 89 -11.10 -4.19 -13.90
N VAL A 90 -12.27 -4.80 -13.82
CA VAL A 90 -13.14 -5.04 -14.98
C VAL A 90 -14.32 -4.08 -14.92
N ARG A 91 -14.60 -3.40 -16.03
CA ARG A 91 -15.76 -2.52 -16.14
C ARG A 91 -17.04 -3.36 -16.17
N THR A 92 -17.79 -3.37 -15.08
CA THR A 92 -19.14 -3.92 -15.05
C THR A 92 -20.12 -2.89 -15.65
N LYS A 93 -21.00 -3.35 -16.56
CA LYS A 93 -22.09 -2.54 -17.13
C LYS A 93 -23.30 -2.50 -16.20
#